data_AF-A0A8T5B2F7-F1
#
_entry.id   AF-A0A8T5B2F7-F1
#
_cell.length_a   1.000
_cell.length_b   1.000
_cell.length_c   1.000
_cell.angle_alpha   90.00
_cell.angle_beta   90.00
_cell.angle_gamma   90.00
#
_symmetry.space_group_name_H-M   'P 1'
#
loop_
_entity.id
_entity.type
_entity.pdbx_description
1 polymer ?
#
loop_
_entity_poly.entity_id
_entity_poly.type
_entity_poly.pdbx_seq_one_letter_code
_entity_poly.pdbx_strand_id
1 'polypeptide(L)'
;CVLFVHSVNYEAAKKEAGNVRVEMIKLGERSDNRIFGEISRHKFKSMSFDKMNAAEYLKLKENLKDVKLEPLEDAVWSLRKVKDEDELALMKNAARLTSQGMKKAFEIVKAGLKEHEVAAEIEYEMRKLGSNGTAFDTIICSGPASAFPHGGWGEREIKDGEFIVIDIGAKYRGYCADLTRTLIVGSPSKEQVNIYRVVEEAQKIAINQIKSEVKTREIDEAARKYITEKGYGEYFVHSLGHGVGLDIHEPPTLGPTSEEILLPG
;
A
#
# COMPACT_ATOMS: atom_id res chain seq x y z
N CYS A 1 1.25 15.25 25.00
CA CYS A 1 1.04 15.34 23.54
C CYS A 1 -0.23 16.15 23.29
N VAL A 2 -0.19 17.11 22.36
CA VAL A 2 -1.33 17.96 21.99
C VAL A 2 -1.65 17.72 20.52
N LEU A 3 -2.92 17.46 20.22
CA LEU A 3 -3.42 17.29 18.86
C LEU A 3 -4.23 18.52 18.47
N PHE A 4 -3.70 19.35 17.57
CA PHE A 4 -4.39 20.51 17.03
C PHE A 4 -5.26 20.09 15.84
N VAL A 5 -6.55 20.41 15.88
CA VAL A 5 -7.51 20.06 14.82
C VAL A 5 -8.42 21.23 14.50
N HIS A 6 -8.74 21.42 13.22
CA HIS A 6 -9.74 22.41 12.81
C HIS A 6 -11.13 22.04 13.35
N SER A 7 -11.98 23.05 13.54
CA SER A 7 -13.33 22.89 14.10
C SER A 7 -14.18 21.80 13.43
N VAL A 8 -13.98 21.57 12.12
CA VAL A 8 -14.70 20.54 11.35
C VAL A 8 -14.42 19.11 11.81
N ASN A 9 -13.25 18.85 12.41
CA ASN A 9 -12.83 17.52 12.87
C ASN A 9 -12.76 17.42 14.40
N TYR A 10 -13.07 18.49 15.14
CA TYR A 10 -12.81 18.57 16.57
C TYR A 10 -13.58 17.54 17.39
N GLU A 11 -14.89 17.39 17.15
CA GLU A 11 -15.73 16.46 17.91
C GLU A 11 -15.34 14.99 17.63
N ALA A 12 -15.01 14.67 16.37
CA ALA A 12 -14.49 13.35 16.01
C ALA A 12 -13.15 13.07 16.71
N ALA A 13 -12.21 14.02 16.65
CA ALA A 13 -10.92 13.89 17.31
C ALA A 13 -11.04 13.73 18.82
N LYS A 14 -11.96 14.44 19.50
CA LYS A 14 -12.19 14.24 20.94
C LYS A 14 -12.69 12.85 21.31
N LYS A 15 -13.46 12.23 20.42
CA LYS A 15 -14.04 10.90 20.62
C LYS A 15 -13.04 9.79 20.31
N GLU A 16 -12.22 9.99 19.28
CA GLU A 16 -11.40 8.94 18.68
C GLU A 16 -9.92 9.04 19.05
N ALA A 17 -9.41 10.24 19.34
CA ALA A 17 -8.03 10.37 19.76
C ALA A 17 -7.84 9.70 21.12
N GLY A 18 -6.74 8.94 21.26
CA GLY A 18 -6.39 8.26 22.50
C GLY A 18 -5.95 9.24 23.60
N ASN A 19 -4.86 8.92 24.30
CA ASN A 19 -4.37 9.73 25.42
C ASN A 19 -3.64 11.02 24.97
N VAL A 20 -4.33 11.91 24.24
CA VAL A 20 -3.79 13.19 23.78
C VAL A 20 -4.75 14.34 24.10
N ARG A 21 -4.19 15.53 24.39
CA ARG A 21 -4.98 16.74 24.59
C ARG A 21 -5.43 17.26 23.23
N VAL A 22 -6.73 17.21 22.93
CA VAL A 22 -7.27 17.71 21.66
C VAL A 22 -7.60 19.21 21.77
N GLU A 23 -7.00 20.02 20.91
CA GLU A 23 -7.21 21.46 20.85
C GLU A 23 -7.79 21.91 19.52
N MET A 24 -8.88 22.68 19.58
CA MET A 24 -9.51 23.24 18.39
C MET A 24 -8.74 24.44 17.86
N ILE A 25 -8.49 24.46 16.55
CA ILE A 25 -8.17 25.65 15.76
C ILE A 25 -9.50 26.21 15.23
N LYS A 26 -9.87 27.41 15.68
CA LYS A 26 -11.16 28.02 15.31
C LYS A 26 -11.14 28.50 13.86
N LEU A 27 -12.33 28.73 13.29
CA LEU A 27 -12.45 29.33 11.97
C LEU A 27 -11.76 30.71 11.95
N GLY A 28 -10.88 30.93 10.97
CA GLY A 28 -10.06 32.14 10.86
C GLY A 28 -8.78 32.15 11.70
N GLU A 29 -8.60 31.19 12.62
CA GLU A 29 -7.32 31.00 13.30
C GLU A 29 -6.32 30.30 12.37
N ARG A 30 -5.08 30.78 12.43
CA ARG A 30 -3.94 30.19 11.75
C ARG A 30 -3.35 29.05 12.59
N SER A 31 -3.30 27.85 12.03
CA SER A 31 -2.75 26.65 12.70
C SER A 31 -1.30 26.87 13.15
N ASP A 32 -0.50 27.53 12.32
CA ASP A 32 0.88 27.88 12.60
C ASP A 32 1.03 28.73 13.88
N ASN A 33 0.19 29.75 14.07
CA ASN A 33 0.27 30.58 15.27
C ASN A 33 0.01 29.79 16.56
N ARG A 34 -0.93 28.83 16.52
CA ARG A 34 -1.24 27.96 17.65
C ARG A 34 -0.08 27.01 17.96
N ILE A 35 0.46 26.37 16.93
CA ILE A 35 1.59 25.45 17.05
C ILE A 35 2.83 26.20 17.56
N PHE A 36 3.17 27.34 16.95
CA PHE A 36 4.29 28.18 17.38
C PHE A 36 4.13 28.71 18.80
N GLY A 37 2.92 29.09 19.19
CA GLY A 37 2.62 29.51 20.56
C GLY A 37 2.89 28.38 21.57
N GLU A 38 2.46 27.15 21.25
CA GLU A 38 2.68 26.00 22.12
C GLU A 38 4.16 25.59 22.17
N ILE A 39 4.84 25.60 21.02
CA ILE A 39 6.29 25.38 20.94
C ILE A 39 7.01 26.43 21.78
N SER A 40 6.73 27.72 21.61
CA SER A 40 7.45 28.80 22.31
C SER A 40 7.26 28.78 23.84
N ARG A 41 6.14 28.23 24.33
CA ARG A 41 5.92 28.03 25.79
C ARG A 41 6.90 27.02 26.38
N HIS A 42 7.42 26.12 25.56
CA HIS A 42 8.32 25.06 25.94
C HIS A 42 9.70 25.39 25.35
N LYS A 43 10.73 25.55 26.17
CA LYS A 43 12.08 25.94 25.70
C LYS A 43 12.80 24.77 25.00
N PHE A 44 12.21 24.23 23.94
CA PHE A 44 12.76 23.12 23.16
C PHE A 44 14.01 23.58 22.41
N LYS A 45 15.05 22.73 22.42
CA LYS A 45 16.28 22.95 21.65
C LYS A 45 16.23 22.29 20.28
N SER A 46 15.45 21.23 20.15
CA SER A 46 15.21 20.52 18.89
C SER A 46 13.74 20.11 18.78
N MET A 47 13.27 20.00 17.55
CA MET A 47 11.95 19.50 17.20
C MET A 47 12.10 18.60 15.97
N SER A 48 11.50 17.42 16.03
CA SER A 48 11.53 16.48 14.92
C SER A 48 10.23 16.48 14.13
N PHE A 49 10.30 16.14 12.84
CA PHE A 49 9.13 16.05 11.96
C PHE A 49 9.21 14.82 11.05
N ASP A 50 8.05 14.26 10.69
CA ASP A 50 7.97 13.14 9.75
C ASP A 50 7.92 13.66 8.31
N LYS A 51 6.71 13.97 7.78
CA LYS A 51 6.52 14.57 6.46
C LYS A 51 6.06 16.01 6.57
N MET A 52 6.62 16.86 5.73
CA MET A 52 6.29 18.29 5.68
C MET A 52 6.60 18.85 4.30
N ASN A 53 5.72 19.70 3.76
CA ASN A 53 6.03 20.35 2.49
C ASN A 53 7.07 21.47 2.69
N ALA A 54 7.75 21.85 1.60
CA ALA A 54 8.83 22.82 1.66
C ALA A 54 8.39 24.20 2.19
N ALA A 55 7.17 24.65 1.87
CA ALA A 55 6.66 25.94 2.32
C ALA A 55 6.43 25.97 3.83
N GLU A 56 5.86 24.90 4.39
CA GLU A 56 5.70 24.71 5.84
C GLU A 56 7.06 24.66 6.54
N TYR A 57 8.01 23.88 6.02
CA TYR A 57 9.35 23.78 6.60
C TYR A 57 10.07 25.12 6.64
N LEU A 58 10.07 25.88 5.53
CA LEU A 58 10.69 27.20 5.45
C LEU A 58 10.07 28.16 6.47
N LYS A 59 8.74 28.11 6.62
CA LYS A 59 8.02 28.92 7.60
C LYS A 59 8.37 28.53 9.04
N LEU A 60 8.45 27.25 9.37
CA LEU A 60 8.90 26.81 10.70
C LEU A 60 10.34 27.29 10.96
N LYS A 61 11.23 27.12 9.99
CA LYS A 61 12.64 27.52 10.09
C LYS A 61 12.81 29.03 10.29
N GLU A 62 11.99 29.85 9.64
CA GLU A 62 12.02 31.31 9.82
C GLU A 62 11.54 31.74 11.21
N ASN A 63 10.51 31.09 11.75
CA ASN A 63 9.89 31.46 13.02
C ASN A 63 10.56 30.82 14.24
N LEU A 64 11.24 29.68 14.08
CA LEU A 64 11.88 28.91 15.15
C LEU A 64 13.40 28.89 14.99
N LYS A 65 14.03 30.08 14.92
CA LYS A 65 15.46 30.23 14.63
C LYS A 65 16.40 29.53 15.63
N ASP A 66 15.96 29.42 16.89
CA ASP A 66 16.72 28.80 17.98
C ASP A 66 16.38 27.32 18.19
N VAL A 67 15.53 26.73 17.36
CA VAL A 67 15.12 25.31 17.45
C VAL A 67 15.69 24.56 16.25
N LYS A 68 16.47 23.50 16.53
CA LYS A 68 16.95 22.61 15.48
C LYS A 68 15.81 21.74 14.95
N LEU A 69 15.53 21.80 13.65
CA LEU A 69 14.55 20.94 12.99
C LEU A 69 15.25 19.68 12.45
N GLU A 70 14.75 18.50 12.82
CA GLU A 70 15.34 17.21 12.42
C GLU A 70 14.29 16.26 11.83
N PRO A 71 14.54 15.59 10.70
CA PRO A 71 13.62 14.57 10.20
C PRO A 71 13.59 13.35 11.15
N LEU A 72 12.43 12.70 11.27
CA LEU A 72 12.17 11.53 12.13
C LEU A 72 11.66 10.31 11.34
N GLU A 73 11.66 10.38 10.01
CA GLU A 73 11.03 9.38 9.14
C GLU A 73 11.43 7.94 9.49
N ASP A 74 12.73 7.66 9.64
CA ASP A 74 13.24 6.33 9.98
C ASP A 74 12.70 5.79 11.30
N ALA A 75 12.53 6.65 12.31
CA ALA A 75 12.02 6.24 13.62
C ALA A 75 10.52 5.93 13.55
N VAL A 76 9.73 6.72 12.80
CA VAL A 76 8.30 6.41 12.58
C VAL A 76 8.15 5.08 11.85
N TRP A 77 8.96 4.84 10.82
CA TRP A 77 8.95 3.56 10.12
C TRP A 77 9.38 2.41 11.03
N SER A 78 10.40 2.58 11.86
CA SER A 78 10.84 1.52 12.79
C SER A 78 9.74 1.04 13.75
N LEU A 79 8.79 1.92 14.08
CA LEU A 79 7.62 1.59 14.92
C LEU A 79 6.49 0.91 14.12
N ARG A 80 6.43 1.09 12.81
CA ARG A 80 5.36 0.58 11.93
C ARG A 80 5.75 -0.66 11.13
N LYS A 81 7.05 -0.90 10.91
CA LYS A 81 7.54 -2.02 10.06
C LYS A 81 7.12 -3.36 10.64
N VAL A 82 7.29 -3.54 11.95
CA VAL A 82 6.92 -4.75 12.69
C VAL A 82 5.52 -4.57 13.25
N LYS A 83 4.58 -5.42 12.81
CA LYS A 83 3.18 -5.29 13.20
C LYS A 83 2.94 -5.97 14.53
N ASP A 84 2.11 -5.37 15.38
CA ASP A 84 1.56 -6.06 16.53
C ASP A 84 0.37 -6.97 16.15
N GLU A 85 -0.12 -7.77 17.11
CA GLU A 85 -1.21 -8.72 16.88
C GLU A 85 -2.54 -8.04 16.50
N ASP A 86 -2.82 -6.84 17.02
CA ASP A 86 -4.02 -6.09 16.68
C ASP A 86 -3.93 -5.57 15.24
N GLU A 87 -2.77 -5.04 14.85
CA GLU A 87 -2.48 -4.63 13.46
C GLU A 87 -2.61 -5.81 12.50
N LEU A 88 -2.00 -6.96 12.83
CA LEU A 88 -2.11 -8.19 12.04
C LEU A 88 -3.56 -8.67 11.94
N ALA A 89 -4.36 -8.55 12.99
CA ALA A 89 -5.78 -8.88 12.94
C ALA A 89 -6.57 -7.96 12.00
N LEU A 90 -6.25 -6.66 11.97
CA LEU A 90 -6.85 -5.70 11.03
C LEU A 90 -6.44 -6.00 9.59
N MET A 91 -5.16 -6.29 9.34
CA MET A 91 -4.65 -6.68 8.02
C MET A 91 -5.24 -7.99 7.52
N LYS A 92 -5.40 -9.01 8.39
CA LYS A 92 -6.10 -10.26 8.06
C LYS A 92 -7.55 -10.01 7.64
N ASN A 93 -8.24 -9.06 8.28
CA ASN A 93 -9.58 -8.66 7.87
C ASN A 93 -9.60 -7.93 6.53
N ALA A 94 -8.64 -7.02 6.28
CA ALA A 94 -8.48 -6.41 4.96
C ALA A 94 -8.25 -7.48 3.88
N ALA A 95 -7.33 -8.42 4.11
CA ALA A 95 -7.02 -9.52 3.18
C ALA A 95 -8.23 -10.44 2.93
N ARG A 96 -9.04 -10.70 3.96
CA ARG A 96 -10.30 -11.46 3.82
C ARG A 96 -11.26 -10.73 2.88
N LEU A 97 -11.44 -9.41 3.05
CA LEU A 97 -12.30 -8.61 2.19
C LEU A 97 -11.78 -8.56 0.75
N THR A 98 -10.47 -8.34 0.56
CA THR A 98 -9.83 -8.41 -0.75
C THR A 98 -10.06 -9.76 -1.42
N SER A 99 -9.95 -10.85 -0.67
CA SER A 99 -10.20 -12.21 -1.19
C SER A 99 -11.65 -12.41 -1.65
N GLN A 100 -12.63 -11.76 -1.00
CA GLN A 100 -14.02 -11.79 -1.46
C GLN A 100 -14.21 -10.96 -2.74
N GLY A 101 -13.54 -9.81 -2.84
CA GLY A 101 -13.48 -9.04 -4.09
C GLY A 101 -12.89 -9.87 -5.25
N MET A 102 -11.78 -10.57 -4.99
CA MET A 102 -11.16 -11.45 -5.99
C MET A 102 -12.09 -12.61 -6.38
N LYS A 103 -12.78 -13.21 -5.40
CA LYS A 103 -13.80 -14.23 -5.68
C LYS A 103 -14.92 -13.69 -6.57
N LYS A 104 -15.42 -12.47 -6.31
CA LYS A 104 -16.39 -11.80 -7.17
C LYS A 104 -15.85 -11.66 -8.60
N ALA A 105 -14.57 -11.27 -8.74
CA ALA A 105 -13.92 -11.21 -10.05
C ALA A 105 -13.99 -12.54 -10.80
N PHE A 106 -13.62 -13.66 -10.14
CA PHE A 106 -13.71 -15.00 -10.73
C PHE A 106 -15.14 -15.40 -11.15
N GLU A 107 -16.17 -14.92 -10.44
CA GLU A 107 -17.56 -15.21 -10.76
C GLU A 107 -18.07 -14.46 -12.01
N ILE A 108 -17.61 -13.22 -12.22
CA ILE A 108 -18.19 -12.31 -13.22
C ILE A 108 -17.35 -12.17 -14.50
N VAL A 109 -16.02 -12.34 -14.40
CA VAL A 109 -15.11 -12.08 -15.52
C VAL A 109 -15.42 -13.02 -16.68
N LYS A 110 -15.75 -12.42 -17.83
CA LYS A 110 -16.03 -13.09 -19.09
C LYS A 110 -15.82 -12.13 -20.26
N ALA A 111 -15.70 -12.69 -21.46
CA ALA A 111 -15.63 -11.88 -22.67
C ALA A 111 -16.89 -11.00 -22.82
N GLY A 112 -16.71 -9.78 -23.34
CA GLY A 112 -17.78 -8.80 -23.54
C GLY A 112 -17.98 -7.81 -22.40
N LEU A 113 -17.36 -8.00 -21.24
CA LEU A 113 -17.36 -7.00 -20.16
C LEU A 113 -16.25 -5.96 -20.38
N LYS A 114 -16.50 -4.72 -19.98
CA LYS A 114 -15.46 -3.70 -19.90
C LYS A 114 -14.69 -3.81 -18.58
N GLU A 115 -13.41 -3.46 -18.61
CA GLU A 115 -12.53 -3.50 -17.44
C GLU A 115 -13.09 -2.73 -16.22
N HIS A 116 -13.65 -1.53 -16.44
CA HIS A 116 -14.25 -0.73 -15.37
C HIS A 116 -15.52 -1.33 -14.77
N GLU A 117 -16.29 -2.11 -15.54
CA GLU A 117 -17.48 -2.81 -15.02
C GLU A 117 -17.04 -3.88 -14.02
N VAL A 118 -15.96 -4.60 -14.34
CA VAL A 118 -15.36 -5.58 -13.43
C VAL A 118 -14.84 -4.91 -12.16
N ALA A 119 -14.12 -3.79 -12.29
CA ALA A 119 -13.62 -3.02 -11.15
C ALA A 119 -14.76 -2.57 -10.22
N ALA A 120 -15.83 -2.00 -10.79
CA ALA A 120 -16.98 -1.52 -10.03
C ALA A 120 -17.66 -2.62 -9.21
N GLU A 121 -17.86 -3.81 -9.80
CA GLU A 121 -18.47 -4.95 -9.11
C GLU A 121 -17.58 -5.49 -7.97
N ILE A 122 -16.26 -5.56 -8.19
CA ILE A 122 -15.31 -5.98 -7.15
C ILE A 122 -15.32 -4.99 -5.98
N GLU A 123 -15.22 -3.69 -6.27
CA GLU A 123 -15.23 -2.65 -5.24
C GLU A 123 -16.55 -2.59 -4.49
N TYR A 124 -17.67 -2.77 -5.19
CA TYR A 124 -18.98 -2.86 -4.58
C TYR A 124 -19.05 -4.04 -3.60
N GLU A 125 -18.60 -5.23 -4.00
CA GLU A 125 -18.60 -6.41 -3.13
C GLU A 125 -17.74 -6.18 -1.88
N MET A 126 -16.52 -5.65 -2.04
CA MET A 126 -15.64 -5.35 -0.90
C MET A 126 -16.27 -4.34 0.06
N ARG A 127 -16.87 -3.26 -0.46
CA ARG A 127 -17.54 -2.22 0.35
C ARG A 127 -18.76 -2.78 1.06
N LYS A 128 -19.60 -3.55 0.36
CA LYS A 128 -20.79 -4.20 0.90
C LYS A 128 -20.46 -5.11 2.09
N LEU A 129 -19.29 -5.76 2.06
CA LEU A 129 -18.80 -6.63 3.14
C LEU A 129 -18.07 -5.89 4.28
N GLY A 130 -18.00 -4.56 4.22
CA GLY A 130 -17.48 -3.72 5.31
C GLY A 130 -16.11 -3.10 5.07
N SER A 131 -15.60 -3.10 3.83
CA SER A 131 -14.39 -2.34 3.50
C SER A 131 -14.63 -0.82 3.63
N ASN A 132 -13.68 -0.09 4.22
CA ASN A 132 -13.69 1.38 4.25
C ASN A 132 -13.38 2.02 2.89
N GLY A 133 -12.88 1.23 1.95
CA GLY A 133 -12.58 1.66 0.59
C GLY A 133 -11.61 0.71 -0.09
N THR A 134 -11.03 1.15 -1.20
CA THR A 134 -9.89 0.48 -1.80
C THR A 134 -8.59 0.96 -1.15
N ALA A 135 -7.58 0.11 -1.11
CA ALA A 135 -6.24 0.46 -0.60
C ALA A 135 -5.46 1.31 -1.61
N PHE A 136 -5.74 1.12 -2.90
CA PHE A 136 -5.20 1.81 -4.06
C PHE A 136 -6.24 1.75 -5.20
N ASP A 137 -5.98 2.41 -6.32
CA ASP A 137 -6.87 2.33 -7.48
C ASP A 137 -6.85 0.91 -8.05
N THR A 138 -8.01 0.26 -8.10
CA THR A 138 -8.17 -1.10 -8.65
C THR A 138 -7.56 -1.18 -10.06
N ILE A 139 -6.81 -2.24 -10.33
CA ILE A 139 -6.20 -2.49 -11.64
C ILE A 139 -6.93 -3.66 -12.30
N ILE A 140 -7.51 -3.44 -13.48
CA ILE A 140 -8.05 -4.48 -14.35
C ILE A 140 -7.47 -4.29 -15.73
N CYS A 141 -6.49 -5.10 -16.11
CA CYS A 141 -5.78 -4.97 -17.38
C CYS A 141 -5.93 -6.22 -18.24
N SER A 142 -6.67 -6.11 -19.35
CA SER A 142 -6.99 -7.22 -20.24
C SER A 142 -6.22 -7.19 -21.57
N GLY A 143 -5.94 -8.37 -22.13
CA GLY A 143 -5.24 -8.51 -23.40
C GLY A 143 -3.87 -7.85 -23.38
N PRO A 144 -3.50 -7.03 -24.38
CA PRO A 144 -2.21 -6.33 -24.39
C PRO A 144 -1.96 -5.44 -23.16
N ALA A 145 -3.01 -4.92 -22.53
CA ALA A 145 -2.86 -4.09 -21.33
C ALA A 145 -2.31 -4.88 -20.14
N SER A 146 -2.48 -6.21 -20.11
CA SER A 146 -1.92 -7.08 -19.06
C SER A 146 -0.38 -7.05 -19.00
N ALA A 147 0.29 -6.47 -20.00
CA ALA A 147 1.74 -6.26 -20.01
C ALA A 147 2.18 -4.98 -19.27
N PHE A 148 1.25 -4.15 -18.75
CA PHE A 148 1.57 -2.92 -18.02
C PHE A 148 1.51 -3.15 -16.50
N PRO A 149 2.65 -3.19 -15.78
CA PRO A 149 2.66 -3.53 -14.34
C PRO A 149 1.90 -2.55 -13.45
N HIS A 150 1.83 -1.28 -13.85
CA HIS A 150 1.06 -0.23 -13.16
C HIS A 150 -0.05 0.31 -14.06
N GLY A 151 -0.69 -0.59 -14.82
CA GLY A 151 -1.86 -0.21 -15.61
C GLY A 151 -3.03 0.25 -14.73
N GLY A 152 -4.12 0.62 -15.39
CA GLY A 152 -5.41 0.82 -14.75
C GLY A 152 -6.49 0.10 -15.57
N TRP A 153 -7.74 0.27 -15.19
CA TRP A 153 -8.86 -0.12 -16.05
C TRP A 153 -9.23 1.00 -17.03
N GLY A 154 -9.76 0.62 -18.19
CA GLY A 154 -10.31 1.56 -19.18
C GLY A 154 -11.71 1.17 -19.67
N GLU A 155 -12.07 1.66 -20.85
CA GLU A 155 -13.30 1.25 -21.55
C GLU A 155 -13.11 -0.01 -22.40
N ARG A 156 -11.94 -0.65 -22.31
CA ARG A 156 -11.60 -1.81 -23.11
C ARG A 156 -12.52 -2.98 -22.77
N GLU A 157 -13.09 -3.58 -23.81
CA GLU A 157 -13.86 -4.82 -23.70
C GLU A 157 -12.93 -6.05 -23.67
N ILE A 158 -13.10 -6.89 -22.66
CA ILE A 158 -12.37 -8.14 -22.45
C ILE A 158 -12.74 -9.13 -23.56
N LYS A 159 -11.76 -9.78 -24.19
CA LYS A 159 -11.99 -10.77 -25.24
C LYS A 159 -11.64 -12.19 -24.79
N ASP A 160 -12.22 -13.17 -25.49
CA ASP A 160 -11.88 -14.58 -25.29
C ASP A 160 -10.42 -14.86 -25.69
N GLY A 161 -9.75 -15.75 -24.95
CA GLY A 161 -8.36 -16.12 -25.12
C GLY A 161 -7.35 -15.12 -24.50
N GLU A 162 -7.81 -14.06 -23.83
CA GLU A 162 -6.93 -13.02 -23.29
C GLU A 162 -6.50 -13.29 -21.85
N PHE A 163 -5.28 -12.85 -21.51
CA PHE A 163 -4.91 -12.61 -20.12
C PHE A 163 -5.72 -11.44 -19.55
N ILE A 164 -5.99 -11.50 -18.26
CA ILE A 164 -6.49 -10.38 -17.47
C ILE A 164 -5.74 -10.35 -16.14
N VAL A 165 -5.05 -9.25 -15.85
CA VAL A 165 -4.41 -9.00 -14.56
C VAL A 165 -5.37 -8.19 -13.73
N ILE A 166 -5.67 -8.69 -12.53
CA ILE A 166 -6.58 -8.08 -11.55
C ILE A 166 -5.76 -7.81 -10.31
N ASP A 167 -5.54 -6.55 -10.00
CA ASP A 167 -4.87 -6.11 -8.79
C ASP A 167 -5.80 -5.28 -7.93
N ILE A 168 -6.04 -5.75 -6.70
CA ILE A 168 -7.05 -5.17 -5.81
C ILE A 168 -6.58 -5.20 -4.37
N GLY A 169 -7.08 -4.24 -3.60
CA GLY A 169 -6.86 -4.16 -2.17
C GLY A 169 -8.03 -3.54 -1.45
N ALA A 170 -8.52 -4.18 -0.40
CA ALA A 170 -9.46 -3.59 0.54
C ALA A 170 -8.71 -2.80 1.63
N LYS A 171 -9.35 -1.74 2.15
CA LYS A 171 -8.91 -1.03 3.36
C LYS A 171 -9.88 -1.31 4.50
N TYR A 172 -9.37 -1.78 5.64
CA TYR A 172 -10.16 -2.05 6.84
C TYR A 172 -9.55 -1.36 8.06
N ARG A 173 -10.30 -0.42 8.63
CA ARG A 173 -9.92 0.40 9.79
C ARG A 173 -8.52 1.01 9.69
N GLY A 174 -8.20 1.55 8.51
CA GLY A 174 -6.91 2.16 8.20
C GLY A 174 -5.89 1.21 7.56
N TYR A 175 -5.97 -0.09 7.81
CA TYR A 175 -5.01 -1.07 7.28
C TYR A 175 -5.40 -1.57 5.89
N CYS A 176 -4.39 -1.76 5.05
CA CYS A 176 -4.50 -2.18 3.67
C CYS A 176 -4.25 -3.68 3.51
N ALA A 177 -4.74 -4.22 2.40
CA ALA A 177 -4.30 -5.49 1.85
C ALA A 177 -4.06 -5.31 0.34
N ASP A 178 -3.29 -6.21 -0.23
CA ASP A 178 -2.86 -6.17 -1.63
C ASP A 178 -2.88 -7.60 -2.21
N LEU A 179 -3.50 -7.76 -3.37
CA LEU A 179 -3.71 -9.06 -3.99
C LEU A 179 -3.86 -8.95 -5.51
N THR A 180 -2.84 -9.43 -6.20
CA THR A 180 -2.90 -9.64 -7.65
C THR A 180 -3.28 -11.09 -8.01
N ARG A 181 -4.13 -11.27 -9.02
CA ARG A 181 -4.30 -12.54 -9.75
C ARG A 181 -4.35 -12.29 -11.25
N THR A 182 -3.76 -13.20 -12.00
CA THR A 182 -3.86 -13.23 -13.47
C THR A 182 -4.79 -14.36 -13.89
N LEU A 183 -5.82 -14.06 -14.67
CA LEU A 183 -6.73 -15.05 -15.24
C LEU A 183 -6.53 -15.13 -16.76
N ILE A 184 -7.03 -16.22 -17.35
CA ILE A 184 -7.16 -16.34 -18.80
C ILE A 184 -8.64 -16.54 -19.10
N VAL A 185 -9.22 -15.66 -19.90
CA VAL A 185 -10.63 -15.74 -20.28
C VAL A 185 -10.78 -16.77 -21.39
N GLY A 186 -11.64 -17.77 -21.21
CA GLY A 186 -11.80 -18.85 -22.17
C GLY A 186 -10.68 -19.90 -22.09
N SER A 187 -10.19 -20.34 -23.25
CA SER A 187 -9.18 -21.41 -23.33
C SER A 187 -7.76 -20.84 -23.43
N PRO A 188 -6.81 -21.31 -22.60
CA PRO A 188 -5.45 -20.79 -22.61
C PRO A 188 -4.60 -21.40 -23.72
N SER A 189 -3.71 -20.58 -24.29
CA SER A 189 -2.64 -21.04 -25.18
C SER A 189 -1.51 -21.73 -24.39
N LYS A 190 -0.71 -22.56 -25.07
CA LYS A 190 0.46 -23.21 -24.45
C LYS A 190 1.46 -22.18 -23.90
N GLU A 191 1.63 -21.06 -24.58
CA GLU A 191 2.54 -19.99 -24.18
C GLU A 191 2.03 -19.27 -22.93
N GLN A 192 0.73 -18.96 -22.87
CA GLN A 192 0.12 -18.35 -21.68
C GLN A 192 0.29 -19.25 -20.45
N VAL A 193 0.02 -20.56 -20.59
CA VAL A 193 0.23 -21.52 -19.49
C VAL A 193 1.71 -21.57 -19.08
N ASN A 194 2.64 -21.51 -20.04
CA ASN A 194 4.07 -21.51 -19.73
C ASN A 194 4.49 -20.28 -18.93
N ILE A 195 4.14 -19.07 -19.39
CA ILE A 195 4.47 -17.81 -18.69
C ILE A 195 3.86 -17.82 -17.28
N TYR A 196 2.58 -18.19 -17.16
CA TYR A 196 1.90 -18.26 -15.87
C TYR A 196 2.63 -19.19 -14.89
N ARG A 197 3.03 -20.39 -15.35
CA ARG A 197 3.76 -21.36 -14.52
C ARG A 197 5.15 -20.87 -14.10
N VAL A 198 5.83 -20.11 -14.96
CA VAL A 198 7.12 -19.49 -14.60
C VAL A 198 6.94 -18.51 -13.45
N VAL A 199 5.93 -17.63 -13.53
CA VAL A 199 5.62 -16.67 -12.47
C VAL A 199 5.17 -17.38 -11.19
N GLU A 200 4.29 -18.38 -11.30
CA GLU A 200 3.82 -19.18 -10.16
C GLU A 200 4.99 -19.87 -9.42
N GLU A 201 5.92 -20.47 -10.15
CA GLU A 201 7.08 -21.13 -9.55
C GLU A 201 8.06 -20.13 -8.92
N ALA A 202 8.31 -18.99 -9.58
CA ALA A 202 9.11 -17.91 -9.01
C ALA A 202 8.52 -17.39 -7.69
N GLN A 203 7.20 -17.23 -7.62
CA GLN A 203 6.48 -16.85 -6.41
C GLN A 203 6.66 -17.90 -5.31
N LYS A 204 6.53 -19.20 -5.62
CA LYS A 204 6.75 -20.29 -4.65
C LYS A 204 8.18 -20.28 -4.11
N ILE A 205 9.17 -20.10 -4.98
CA ILE A 205 10.58 -20.00 -4.60
C ILE A 205 10.79 -18.84 -3.62
N ALA A 206 10.25 -17.65 -3.92
CA ALA A 206 10.31 -16.50 -3.02
C ALA A 206 9.65 -16.80 -1.67
N ILE A 207 8.41 -17.29 -1.65
CA ILE A 207 7.67 -17.59 -0.41
C ILE A 207 8.45 -18.57 0.47
N ASN A 208 9.06 -19.60 -0.12
CA ASN A 208 9.86 -20.58 0.62
C ASN A 208 11.14 -19.99 1.24
N GLN A 209 11.58 -18.81 0.80
CA GLN A 209 12.71 -18.10 1.40
C GLN A 209 12.29 -17.09 2.47
N ILE A 210 11.00 -16.73 2.55
CA ILE A 210 10.51 -15.78 3.55
C ILE A 210 10.61 -16.43 4.94
N LYS A 211 11.51 -15.88 5.75
CA LYS A 211 11.66 -16.17 7.18
C LYS A 211 12.33 -14.98 7.87
N SER A 212 12.23 -14.95 9.19
CA SER A 212 12.93 -13.97 10.02
C SER A 212 14.45 -14.01 9.77
N GLU A 213 15.09 -12.86 9.94
CA GLU A 213 16.54 -12.65 9.85
C GLU A 213 17.15 -12.83 8.45
N VAL A 214 16.32 -12.93 7.40
CA VAL A 214 16.78 -12.95 6.00
C VAL A 214 16.82 -11.55 5.43
N LYS A 215 17.85 -11.27 4.63
CA LYS A 215 17.94 -10.02 3.86
C LYS A 215 16.89 -10.02 2.75
N THR A 216 16.12 -8.95 2.65
CA THR A 216 15.03 -8.84 1.66
C THR A 216 15.51 -8.96 0.22
N ARG A 217 16.73 -8.51 -0.11
CA ARG A 217 17.32 -8.71 -1.45
C ARG A 217 17.54 -10.17 -1.82
N GLU A 218 17.82 -11.05 -0.86
CA GLU A 218 18.06 -12.48 -1.15
C GLU A 218 16.77 -13.15 -1.65
N ILE A 219 15.62 -12.70 -1.16
CA ILE A 219 14.29 -13.18 -1.57
C ILE A 219 13.98 -12.73 -3.02
N ASP A 220 14.24 -11.45 -3.35
CA ASP A 220 14.12 -10.94 -4.72
C ASP A 220 15.06 -11.69 -5.67
N GLU A 221 16.33 -11.85 -5.29
CA GLU A 221 17.36 -12.53 -6.07
C GLU A 221 16.95 -13.95 -6.44
N ALA A 222 16.34 -14.70 -5.51
CA ALA A 222 15.90 -16.06 -5.76
C ALA A 222 14.82 -16.18 -6.85
N ALA A 223 13.77 -15.36 -6.77
CA ALA A 223 12.72 -15.33 -7.79
C ALA A 223 13.26 -14.80 -9.12
N ARG A 224 14.03 -13.70 -9.08
CA ARG A 224 14.60 -13.04 -10.25
C ARG A 224 15.55 -13.96 -11.01
N LYS A 225 16.40 -14.72 -10.29
CA LYS A 225 17.29 -15.71 -10.88
C LYS A 225 16.50 -16.78 -11.62
N TYR A 226 15.46 -17.35 -10.99
CA TYR A 226 14.63 -18.36 -11.65
C TYR A 226 13.95 -17.84 -12.92
N ILE A 227 13.32 -16.65 -12.86
CA ILE A 227 12.70 -16.01 -14.03
C ILE A 227 13.74 -15.78 -15.15
N THR A 228 14.95 -15.37 -14.79
CA THR A 228 16.07 -15.15 -15.72
C THR A 228 16.52 -16.45 -16.39
N GLU A 229 16.67 -17.54 -15.61
CA GLU A 229 17.00 -18.88 -16.13
C GLU A 229 15.93 -19.44 -17.08
N LYS A 230 14.67 -19.01 -16.93
CA LYS A 230 13.58 -19.34 -17.86
C LYS A 230 13.52 -18.44 -19.10
N GLY A 231 14.45 -17.50 -19.25
CA GLY A 231 14.56 -16.61 -20.41
C GLY A 231 13.68 -15.36 -20.34
N TYR A 232 13.09 -15.05 -19.17
CA TYR A 232 12.19 -13.91 -19.00
C TYR A 232 12.78 -12.77 -18.16
N GLY A 233 14.08 -12.81 -17.85
CA GLY A 233 14.73 -11.87 -16.92
C GLY A 233 14.56 -10.39 -17.31
N GLU A 234 14.68 -10.07 -18.60
CA GLU A 234 14.54 -8.69 -19.11
C GLU A 234 13.12 -8.11 -18.94
N TYR A 235 12.11 -8.97 -18.76
CA TYR A 235 10.71 -8.56 -18.59
C TYR A 235 10.33 -8.37 -17.11
N PHE A 236 11.18 -8.77 -16.15
CA PHE A 236 10.94 -8.56 -14.72
C PHE A 236 11.57 -7.24 -14.25
N VAL A 237 10.84 -6.14 -14.47
CA VAL A 237 11.38 -4.77 -14.40
C VAL A 237 11.20 -4.05 -13.06
N HIS A 238 10.43 -4.62 -12.12
CA HIS A 238 10.18 -4.03 -10.80
C HIS A 238 10.71 -4.93 -9.67
N SER A 239 10.63 -4.43 -8.43
CA SER A 239 10.95 -5.19 -7.22
C SER A 239 9.97 -6.37 -7.03
N LEU A 240 10.42 -7.42 -6.34
CA LEU A 240 9.57 -8.57 -6.00
C LEU A 240 8.38 -8.20 -5.08
N GLY A 241 8.55 -7.24 -4.17
CA GLY A 241 7.47 -6.84 -3.27
C GLY A 241 7.81 -5.67 -2.35
N HIS A 242 6.87 -5.31 -1.48
CA HIS A 242 6.98 -4.24 -0.48
C HIS A 242 6.17 -4.57 0.77
N GLY A 243 6.40 -3.80 1.84
CA GLY A 243 5.57 -3.83 3.03
C GLY A 243 4.20 -3.20 2.77
N VAL A 244 3.21 -3.67 3.53
CA VAL A 244 1.83 -3.19 3.52
C VAL A 244 1.38 -3.04 4.97
N GLY A 245 0.64 -1.96 5.26
CA GLY A 245 0.14 -1.67 6.61
C GLY A 245 -0.91 -0.57 6.56
N LEU A 246 -0.68 0.54 7.24
CA LEU A 246 -1.54 1.73 7.12
C LEU A 246 -1.43 2.38 5.73
N ASP A 247 -0.25 2.27 5.11
CA ASP A 247 0.01 2.65 3.74
C ASP A 247 0.12 1.40 2.86
N ILE A 248 -0.25 1.51 1.58
CA ILE A 248 -0.15 0.41 0.62
C ILE A 248 1.32 0.07 0.29
N HIS A 249 2.18 1.10 0.22
CA HIS A 249 3.61 0.94 0.09
C HIS A 249 4.30 1.50 1.33
N GLU A 250 4.84 0.61 2.15
CA GLU A 250 5.69 0.94 3.29
C GLU A 250 6.89 -0.02 3.33
N PRO A 251 7.95 0.31 4.08
CA PRO A 251 9.08 -0.60 4.22
C PRO A 251 8.69 -1.90 4.94
N PRO A 252 9.44 -3.00 4.75
CA PRO A 252 10.63 -3.09 3.90
C PRO A 252 10.28 -3.36 2.43
N THR A 253 11.16 -2.94 1.52
CA THR A 253 11.07 -3.33 0.10
C THR A 253 11.82 -4.64 -0.14
N LEU A 254 11.24 -5.55 -0.91
CA LEU A 254 11.89 -6.77 -1.42
C LEU A 254 12.34 -6.49 -2.85
N GLY A 255 13.54 -5.93 -3.00
CA GLY A 255 14.10 -5.55 -4.29
C GLY A 255 15.63 -5.73 -4.33
N PRO A 256 16.23 -5.62 -5.53
CA PRO A 256 17.63 -6.00 -5.76
C PRO A 256 18.65 -5.14 -4.99
N THR A 257 18.26 -3.94 -4.56
CA THR A 257 19.11 -2.99 -3.82
C THR A 257 18.76 -2.86 -2.34
N SER A 258 17.84 -3.70 -1.84
CA SER A 258 17.36 -3.59 -0.47
C SER A 258 18.34 -4.25 0.51
N GLU A 259 18.75 -3.51 1.54
CA GLU A 259 19.62 -4.04 2.62
C GLU A 259 18.85 -4.31 3.92
N GLU A 260 17.52 -4.26 3.87
CA GLU A 260 16.68 -4.53 5.04
C GLU A 260 16.71 -6.02 5.42
N ILE A 261 16.58 -6.27 6.72
CA ILE A 261 16.49 -7.61 7.29
C ILE A 261 15.04 -7.81 7.76
N LEU A 262 14.41 -8.90 7.35
CA LEU A 262 13.07 -9.25 7.82
C LEU A 262 13.10 -9.57 9.31
N LEU A 263 12.15 -9.00 10.05
CA LEU A 263 11.91 -9.29 11.46
C LEU A 263 10.57 -10.03 11.59
N PRO A 264 10.33 -10.74 12.71
CA PRO A 264 9.01 -11.30 12.99
C PRO A 264 7.98 -10.19 13.22
N GLY A 265 6.78 -10.32 12.63
CA GLY A 265 5.67 -9.39 12.77
C GLY A 265 5.30 -8.71 11.46
#